data_AF-A0A1G7PX56-F1
#
_entry.id   AF-A0A1G7PX56-F1
#
_cell.length_a   1.000
_cell.length_b   1.000
_cell.length_c   1.000
_cell.angle_alpha   90.00
_cell.angle_beta   90.00
_cell.angle_gamma   90.00
#
_symmetry.space_group_name_H-M   'P 1'
#
loop_
_entity.id
_entity.type
_entity.pdbx_description
1 polymer ?
#
loop_
_entity_poly.entity_id
_entity_poly.type
_entity_poly.pdbx_seq_one_letter_code
_entity_poly.pdbx_strand_id
1 'polypeptide(L)'
;MERFFLRSKHWNVFLLFFITFIVVIGLFYLALTYSQDTIYTGFAMAIGCAGSLSLLLSWYYFLNHGMNKKIQDSNLKSSSNGIWFFMIFPVLYMFLAFLVFPTGFVITTTEDNFRLWWIVLIFPIHLFAVFSFFYVVFITAKSIKIAELQKDVMFVDFAGEFFLLWFFPIGIWFLQPKINRIMEKTDH
;
A
#
# COMPACT_ATOMS: atom_id res chain seq x y z
N MET A 1 -4.73 -1.91 16.77
CA MET A 1 -4.02 -1.63 15.50
C MET A 1 -3.74 -0.14 15.32
N GLU A 2 -4.76 0.74 15.36
CA GLU A 2 -4.58 2.19 15.16
C GLU A 2 -3.51 2.83 16.05
N ARG A 3 -3.58 2.64 17.39
CA ARG A 3 -2.57 3.16 18.33
C ARG A 3 -1.15 2.67 18.02
N PHE A 4 -1.01 1.44 17.54
CA PHE A 4 0.30 0.88 17.19
C PHE A 4 0.89 1.66 16.01
N PHE A 5 0.14 1.83 14.92
CA PHE A 5 0.65 2.54 13.73
C PHE A 5 0.84 4.05 13.95
N LEU A 6 0.07 4.66 14.84
CA LEU A 6 0.16 6.11 15.09
C LEU A 6 1.18 6.52 16.15
N ARG A 7 1.56 5.62 17.07
CA ARG A 7 2.42 5.98 18.22
C ARG A 7 3.68 5.14 18.35
N SER A 8 3.86 4.09 17.55
CA SER A 8 5.06 3.24 17.65
C SER A 8 6.32 3.99 17.24
N LYS A 9 7.46 3.51 17.76
CA LYS A 9 8.77 3.91 17.24
C LYS A 9 8.92 3.43 15.81
N HIS A 10 9.61 4.21 14.97
CA HIS A 10 9.90 3.87 13.57
C HIS A 10 10.48 2.45 13.42
N TRP A 11 11.31 2.02 14.36
CA TRP A 11 11.85 0.65 14.40
C TRP A 11 10.80 -0.46 14.46
N ASN A 12 9.74 -0.30 15.26
CA ASN A 12 8.71 -1.33 15.37
C ASN A 12 7.91 -1.46 14.06
N VAL A 13 7.61 -0.32 13.42
CA VAL A 13 6.91 -0.29 12.13
C VAL A 13 7.81 -0.85 11.03
N PHE A 14 9.09 -0.48 11.02
CA PHE A 14 10.07 -1.03 10.09
C PHE A 14 10.21 -2.54 10.23
N LEU A 15 10.44 -3.05 11.43
CA LEU A 15 10.61 -4.48 11.66
C LEU A 15 9.37 -5.28 11.26
N LEU A 16 8.16 -4.77 11.51
CA LEU A 16 6.92 -5.40 11.06
C LEU A 16 6.95 -5.63 9.54
N PHE A 17 7.19 -4.58 8.76
CA PHE A 17 7.23 -4.70 7.31
C PHE A 17 8.43 -5.51 6.79
N PHE A 18 9.59 -5.35 7.40
CA PHE A 18 10.81 -6.06 7.01
C PHE A 18 10.66 -7.57 7.22
N ILE A 19 10.11 -7.99 8.36
CA ILE A 19 9.82 -9.39 8.65
C ILE A 19 8.76 -9.92 7.68
N THR A 20 7.67 -9.17 7.45
CA THR A 20 6.66 -9.58 6.47
C THR A 20 7.28 -9.78 5.08
N PHE A 21 8.18 -8.89 4.65
CA PHE A 21 8.87 -9.02 3.36
C PHE A 21 9.76 -10.26 3.29
N ILE A 22 10.57 -10.53 4.32
CA ILE A 22 11.40 -11.74 4.40
C ILE A 22 10.54 -13.00 4.37
N VAL A 23 9.44 -13.03 5.13
CA VAL A 23 8.53 -14.17 5.17
C VAL A 23 7.89 -14.41 3.80
N VAL A 24 7.39 -13.36 3.14
CA VAL A 24 6.79 -13.49 1.81
C VAL A 24 7.80 -13.97 0.77
N ILE A 25 9.04 -13.44 0.78
CA ILE A 25 10.10 -13.93 -0.12
C ILE A 25 10.44 -15.38 0.17
N GLY A 26 10.60 -15.76 1.44
CA GLY A 26 10.90 -17.13 1.83
C GLY A 26 9.80 -18.10 1.40
N LEU A 27 8.54 -17.77 1.66
CA LEU A 27 7.39 -18.55 1.20
C LEU A 27 7.35 -18.64 -0.32
N PHE A 28 7.68 -17.55 -1.01
CA PHE A 28 7.68 -17.53 -2.46
C PHE A 28 8.77 -18.43 -3.05
N TYR A 29 9.98 -18.37 -2.50
CA TYR A 29 11.08 -19.26 -2.86
C TYR A 29 10.73 -20.74 -2.62
N LEU A 30 10.13 -21.05 -1.47
CA LEU A 30 9.69 -22.40 -1.14
C LEU A 30 8.61 -22.90 -2.10
N ALA A 31 7.61 -22.07 -2.42
CA ALA A 31 6.55 -22.41 -3.36
C ALA A 31 7.12 -22.71 -4.74
N LEU A 32 8.00 -21.86 -5.28
CA LEU A 32 8.62 -22.07 -6.59
C LEU A 32 9.56 -23.29 -6.64
N THR A 33 10.22 -23.63 -5.53
CA THR A 33 11.21 -24.72 -5.50
C THR A 33 10.58 -26.09 -5.29
N TYR A 34 9.55 -26.17 -4.43
CA TYR A 34 9.00 -27.44 -3.96
C TYR A 34 7.59 -27.74 -4.45
N SER A 35 6.82 -26.74 -4.92
CA SER A 35 5.48 -27.00 -5.44
C SER A 35 5.55 -27.44 -6.90
N GLN A 36 5.17 -28.69 -7.16
CA GLN A 36 4.94 -29.20 -8.52
C GLN A 36 3.56 -28.79 -9.06
N ASP A 37 2.68 -28.27 -8.20
CA ASP A 37 1.33 -27.88 -8.55
C ASP A 37 1.22 -26.35 -8.70
N THR A 38 0.84 -25.93 -9.91
CA THR A 38 0.67 -24.53 -10.30
C THR A 38 -0.42 -23.81 -9.49
N ILE A 39 -1.47 -24.54 -9.07
CA ILE A 39 -2.60 -23.97 -8.32
C ILE A 39 -2.14 -23.61 -6.90
N TYR A 40 -1.50 -24.54 -6.18
CA TYR A 40 -0.97 -24.26 -4.84
C TYR A 40 0.06 -23.13 -4.86
N THR A 41 0.91 -23.10 -5.88
CA THR A 41 1.88 -22.01 -6.10
C THR A 41 1.18 -20.66 -6.24
N GLY A 42 0.13 -20.59 -7.08
CA GLY A 42 -0.67 -19.38 -7.27
C GLY A 42 -1.36 -18.90 -6.00
N PHE A 43 -1.98 -19.80 -5.23
CA PHE A 43 -2.59 -19.43 -3.95
C PHE A 43 -1.56 -18.91 -2.95
N ALA A 44 -0.41 -19.57 -2.82
CA ALA A 44 0.65 -19.13 -1.90
C ALA A 44 1.16 -17.73 -2.27
N MET A 45 1.42 -17.47 -3.56
CA MET A 45 1.82 -16.16 -4.08
C MET A 45 0.74 -15.10 -3.86
N ALA A 46 -0.52 -15.43 -4.18
CA ALA A 46 -1.64 -14.52 -4.03
C ALA A 46 -1.82 -14.09 -2.58
N ILE A 47 -1.79 -15.02 -1.63
CA ILE A 47 -1.90 -14.72 -0.20
C ILE A 47 -0.71 -13.89 0.29
N GLY A 48 0.52 -14.26 -0.07
CA GLY A 48 1.73 -13.53 0.35
C GLY A 48 1.77 -12.08 -0.17
N CYS A 49 1.56 -11.89 -1.48
CA CYS A 49 1.62 -10.59 -2.12
C CYS A 49 0.41 -9.70 -1.78
N ALA A 50 -0.81 -10.24 -1.86
CA ALA A 50 -2.00 -9.46 -1.48
C ALA A 50 -2.01 -9.15 0.03
N GLY A 51 -1.56 -10.09 0.86
CA GLY A 51 -1.42 -9.91 2.30
C GLY A 51 -0.42 -8.81 2.67
N SER A 52 0.78 -8.84 2.10
CA SER A 52 1.78 -7.77 2.33
C SER A 52 1.32 -6.40 1.82
N LEU A 53 0.68 -6.33 0.64
CA LEU A 53 0.08 -5.10 0.15
C LEU A 53 -1.04 -4.59 1.07
N SER A 54 -1.89 -5.49 1.57
CA SER A 54 -2.96 -5.13 2.50
C SER A 54 -2.42 -4.56 3.81
N LEU A 55 -1.28 -5.06 4.30
CA LEU A 55 -0.61 -4.53 5.48
C LEU A 55 -0.09 -3.11 5.23
N LEU A 56 0.53 -2.87 4.07
CA LEU A 56 1.02 -1.55 3.67
C LEU A 56 -0.12 -0.53 3.55
N LEU A 57 -1.19 -0.90 2.86
CA LEU A 57 -2.35 -0.04 2.70
C LEU A 57 -3.09 0.18 4.03
N SER A 58 -3.09 -0.81 4.92
CA SER A 58 -3.63 -0.66 6.28
C SER A 58 -2.85 0.39 7.06
N TRP A 59 -1.52 0.41 6.95
CA TRP A 59 -0.71 1.47 7.55
C TRP A 59 -1.12 2.84 7.01
N TYR A 60 -1.19 3.01 5.68
CA TYR A 60 -1.66 4.28 5.08
C TYR A 60 -3.06 4.67 5.56
N TYR A 61 -3.98 3.71 5.66
CA TYR A 61 -5.31 3.94 6.19
C TYR A 61 -5.30 4.49 7.61
N PHE A 62 -4.54 3.85 8.52
CA PHE A 62 -4.47 4.31 9.90
C PHE A 62 -3.82 5.69 10.01
N LEU A 63 -2.79 5.97 9.20
CA LEU A 63 -2.20 7.30 9.11
C LEU A 63 -3.25 8.33 8.67
N ASN A 64 -3.90 8.09 7.53
CA ASN A 64 -4.91 8.98 6.98
C ASN A 64 -6.09 9.18 7.94
N HIS A 65 -6.61 8.11 8.55
CA HIS A 65 -7.71 8.18 9.50
C HIS A 65 -7.34 8.99 10.75
N GLY A 66 -6.16 8.71 11.33
CA GLY A 66 -5.66 9.44 12.50
C GLY A 66 -5.42 10.92 12.23
N MET A 67 -4.91 11.27 11.04
CA MET A 67 -4.73 12.66 10.63
C MET A 67 -6.07 13.35 10.37
N ASN A 68 -7.01 12.69 9.68
CA ASN A 68 -8.32 13.28 9.36
C ASN A 68 -9.16 13.57 10.61
N LYS A 69 -9.03 12.76 11.67
CA LYS A 69 -9.64 13.08 12.96
C LYS A 69 -9.19 14.44 13.49
N LYS A 70 -7.87 14.72 13.44
CA LYS A 70 -7.30 16.02 13.85
C LYS A 70 -7.70 17.19 12.95
N ILE A 71 -7.85 16.92 11.64
CA ILE A 71 -8.27 17.93 10.66
C ILE A 71 -9.72 18.37 10.92
N GLN A 72 -10.59 17.42 11.25
CA GLN A 72 -12.00 17.70 11.59
C GLN A 72 -12.14 18.54 12.85
N ASP A 73 -11.29 18.29 13.86
CA ASP A 73 -11.25 19.10 15.09
C ASP A 73 -10.92 20.58 14.80
N SER A 74 -10.29 20.87 13.66
CA SER A 74 -9.87 22.21 13.23
C SER A 74 -10.74 22.82 12.13
N ASN A 75 -11.95 22.29 11.88
CA ASN A 75 -12.90 22.75 10.85
C ASN A 75 -12.38 22.75 9.40
N LEU A 76 -11.35 21.95 9.10
CA LEU A 76 -10.79 21.82 7.76
C LEU A 76 -11.43 20.65 6.99
N LYS A 77 -11.44 20.73 5.66
CA LYS A 77 -12.04 19.69 4.81
C LYS A 77 -11.17 18.44 4.77
N SER A 78 -11.65 17.36 5.38
CA SER A 78 -11.04 16.03 5.32
C SER A 78 -11.20 15.38 3.93
N SER A 79 -10.15 14.70 3.45
CA SER A 79 -10.13 13.98 2.17
C SER A 79 -10.47 12.49 2.27
N SER A 80 -11.08 12.01 3.38
CA SER A 80 -11.16 10.57 3.67
C SER A 80 -12.25 9.77 2.93
N ASN A 81 -13.24 10.43 2.34
CA ASN A 81 -14.42 9.74 1.80
C ASN A 81 -14.03 8.83 0.62
N GLY A 82 -14.24 7.52 0.80
CA GLY A 82 -14.02 6.52 -0.26
C GLY A 82 -12.59 5.96 -0.38
N ILE A 83 -11.67 6.27 0.55
CA ILE A 83 -10.30 5.71 0.49
C ILE A 83 -10.29 4.17 0.50
N TRP A 84 -11.25 3.55 1.20
CA TRP A 84 -11.38 2.11 1.32
C TRP A 84 -11.57 1.42 -0.04
N PHE A 85 -12.31 2.04 -0.97
CA PHE A 85 -12.53 1.50 -2.31
C PHE A 85 -11.20 1.39 -3.08
N PHE A 86 -10.41 2.46 -3.05
CA PHE A 86 -9.08 2.51 -3.69
C PHE A 86 -8.03 1.65 -2.98
N MET A 87 -8.28 1.20 -1.75
CA MET A 87 -7.42 0.22 -1.08
C MET A 87 -7.77 -1.22 -1.45
N ILE A 88 -9.06 -1.55 -1.53
CA ILE A 88 -9.52 -2.93 -1.82
C ILE A 88 -9.16 -3.31 -3.26
N PHE A 89 -9.33 -2.39 -4.21
CA PHE A 89 -9.09 -2.68 -5.62
C PHE A 89 -7.68 -3.24 -5.91
N PRO A 90 -6.57 -2.58 -5.53
CA PRO A 90 -5.23 -3.10 -5.80
C PRO A 90 -4.92 -4.41 -5.07
N VAL A 91 -5.48 -4.63 -3.87
CA VAL A 91 -5.34 -5.90 -3.13
C VAL A 91 -6.05 -7.04 -3.87
N LEU A 92 -7.29 -6.81 -4.29
CA LEU A 92 -8.08 -7.80 -5.02
C LEU A 92 -7.45 -8.11 -6.38
N TYR A 93 -7.03 -7.07 -7.11
CA TYR A 93 -6.27 -7.23 -8.35
C TYR A 93 -5.02 -8.08 -8.12
N MET A 94 -4.24 -7.78 -7.07
CA MET A 94 -3.01 -8.51 -6.80
C MET A 94 -3.27 -9.98 -6.48
N PHE A 95 -4.31 -10.26 -5.70
CA PHE A 95 -4.72 -11.62 -5.38
C PHE A 95 -5.12 -12.39 -6.65
N LEU A 96 -6.00 -11.83 -7.48
CA LEU A 96 -6.47 -12.47 -8.70
C LEU A 96 -5.36 -12.65 -9.74
N ALA A 97 -4.48 -11.67 -9.91
CA ALA A 97 -3.35 -11.75 -10.83
C ALA A 97 -2.44 -12.93 -10.49
N PHE A 98 -2.10 -13.12 -9.21
CA PHE A 98 -1.24 -14.23 -8.78
C PHE A 98 -1.92 -15.59 -8.74
N LEU A 99 -3.26 -15.67 -8.70
CA LEU A 99 -3.96 -16.92 -8.94
C LEU A 99 -3.86 -17.37 -10.41
N VAL A 100 -3.94 -16.41 -11.33
CA VAL A 100 -3.96 -16.71 -12.77
C VAL A 100 -2.54 -16.91 -13.31
N PHE A 101 -1.56 -16.14 -12.86
CA PHE A 101 -0.23 -16.11 -13.49
C PHE A 101 0.49 -17.48 -13.55
N PRO A 102 0.57 -18.25 -12.46
CA PRO A 102 1.25 -19.55 -12.47
C PRO A 102 0.55 -20.63 -13.31
N THR A 103 -0.73 -20.42 -13.69
CA THR A 103 -1.52 -21.39 -14.46
C THR A 103 -1.30 -21.30 -15.98
N GLY A 104 -0.26 -20.57 -16.41
CA GLY A 104 0.11 -20.45 -17.83
C GLY A 104 -0.08 -19.06 -18.42
N PHE A 105 -0.04 -18.00 -17.61
CA PHE A 105 0.14 -16.66 -18.14
C PHE A 105 1.58 -16.54 -18.68
N VAL A 106 1.74 -16.75 -19.97
CA VAL A 106 3.03 -16.60 -20.64
C VAL A 106 2.96 -15.42 -21.60
N ILE A 107 3.69 -14.34 -21.30
CA ILE A 107 3.94 -13.26 -22.25
C ILE A 107 5.15 -13.70 -23.10
N THR A 108 4.92 -14.53 -24.11
CA THR A 108 5.97 -14.89 -25.07
C THR A 108 5.90 -14.01 -26.32
N THR A 109 7.07 -13.65 -26.85
CA THR A 109 7.19 -13.09 -28.21
C THR A 109 7.24 -14.18 -29.29
N THR A 110 7.29 -15.47 -28.91
CA THR A 110 7.22 -16.61 -29.83
C THR A 110 5.78 -16.86 -30.28
N GLU A 111 5.63 -17.12 -31.58
CA GLU A 111 4.42 -16.83 -32.38
C GLU A 111 3.15 -17.63 -32.05
N ASP A 112 3.21 -18.72 -31.29
CA ASP A 112 2.06 -19.63 -31.16
C ASP A 112 1.14 -19.42 -29.95
N ASN A 113 1.48 -18.57 -28.97
CA ASN A 113 0.68 -18.41 -27.74
C ASN A 113 0.46 -16.96 -27.29
N PHE A 114 0.74 -15.97 -28.15
CA PHE A 114 0.50 -14.57 -27.81
C PHE A 114 -1.00 -14.22 -27.84
N ARG A 115 -1.64 -14.33 -26.68
CA ARG A 115 -3.06 -13.98 -26.49
C ARG A 115 -3.20 -12.48 -26.24
N LEU A 116 -3.21 -11.68 -27.31
CA LEU A 116 -3.37 -10.22 -27.27
C LEU A 116 -4.55 -9.76 -26.39
N TRP A 117 -5.64 -10.54 -26.33
CA TRP A 117 -6.80 -10.30 -25.47
C TRP A 117 -6.46 -10.19 -23.98
N TRP A 118 -5.48 -10.94 -23.48
CA TRP A 118 -5.04 -10.81 -22.09
C TRP A 118 -4.40 -9.46 -21.80
N ILE A 119 -3.64 -8.90 -22.74
CA ILE A 119 -3.03 -7.57 -22.59
C ILE A 119 -4.12 -6.51 -22.61
N VAL A 120 -5.04 -6.56 -23.56
CA VAL A 120 -6.15 -5.61 -23.68
C VAL A 120 -7.02 -5.59 -22.41
N LEU A 121 -7.19 -6.74 -21.74
CA LEU A 121 -7.96 -6.84 -20.50
C LEU A 121 -7.14 -6.48 -19.24
N ILE A 122 -5.97 -7.10 -19.07
CA ILE A 122 -5.19 -6.98 -17.82
C ILE A 122 -4.52 -5.62 -17.72
N PHE A 123 -4.05 -5.04 -18.83
CA PHE A 123 -3.29 -3.79 -18.79
C PHE A 123 -4.11 -2.60 -18.23
N PRO A 124 -5.35 -2.33 -18.68
CA PRO A 124 -6.17 -1.28 -18.08
C PRO A 124 -6.50 -1.53 -16.60
N ILE A 125 -6.78 -2.79 -16.24
CA ILE A 125 -7.07 -3.18 -14.85
C ILE A 125 -5.84 -2.95 -13.97
N HIS A 126 -4.65 -3.32 -14.45
CA HIS A 126 -3.39 -3.07 -13.77
C HIS A 126 -3.13 -1.58 -13.60
N LEU A 127 -3.32 -0.78 -14.65
CA LEU A 127 -3.13 0.67 -14.59
C LEU A 127 -4.08 1.32 -13.59
N PHE A 128 -5.33 0.85 -13.51
CA PHE A 128 -6.28 1.31 -12.49
C PHE A 128 -5.88 0.88 -11.08
N ALA A 129 -5.27 -0.31 -10.90
CA ALA A 129 -4.69 -0.71 -9.61
C ALA A 129 -3.53 0.20 -9.19
N VAL A 130 -2.64 0.54 -10.12
CA VAL A 130 -1.53 1.47 -9.90
C VAL A 130 -2.06 2.86 -9.54
N PHE A 131 -3.05 3.38 -10.28
CA PHE A 131 -3.73 4.63 -9.96
C PHE A 131 -4.33 4.60 -8.56
N SER A 132 -5.03 3.53 -8.20
CA SER A 132 -5.67 3.37 -6.89
C SER A 132 -4.63 3.40 -5.76
N PHE A 133 -3.50 2.71 -5.92
CA PHE A 133 -2.39 2.75 -4.97
C PHE A 133 -1.85 4.19 -4.80
N PHE A 134 -1.53 4.87 -5.90
CA PHE A 134 -1.00 6.23 -5.83
C PHE A 134 -2.01 7.25 -5.29
N TYR A 135 -3.30 7.04 -5.52
CA TYR A 135 -4.35 7.86 -4.95
C TYR A 135 -4.40 7.74 -3.42
N VAL A 136 -4.25 6.53 -2.87
CA VAL A 136 -4.15 6.30 -1.42
C VAL A 136 -2.91 6.99 -0.85
N VAL A 137 -1.76 6.87 -1.51
CA VAL A 137 -0.52 7.56 -1.12
C VAL A 137 -0.70 9.08 -1.13
N PHE A 138 -1.30 9.63 -2.19
CA PHE A 138 -1.58 11.05 -2.36
C PHE A 138 -2.47 11.60 -1.24
N ILE A 139 -3.60 10.96 -0.96
CA ILE A 139 -4.51 11.40 0.09
C ILE A 139 -3.85 11.32 1.46
N THR A 140 -3.11 10.24 1.73
CA THR A 140 -2.42 10.06 3.01
C THR A 140 -1.36 11.14 3.22
N ALA A 141 -0.53 11.42 2.21
CA ALA A 141 0.48 12.48 2.27
C ALA A 141 -0.16 13.86 2.51
N LYS A 142 -1.24 14.16 1.78
CA LYS A 142 -2.00 15.40 1.94
C LYS A 142 -2.56 15.53 3.36
N SER A 143 -3.19 14.48 3.89
CA SER A 143 -3.75 14.50 5.25
C SER A 143 -2.66 14.66 6.32
N ILE A 144 -1.48 14.05 6.17
CA ILE A 144 -0.34 14.30 7.07
C ILE A 144 0.05 15.77 7.05
N LYS A 145 0.12 16.38 5.87
CA LYS A 145 0.53 17.78 5.74
C LYS A 145 -0.50 18.78 6.27
N ILE A 146 -1.78 18.56 6.00
CA ILE A 146 -2.85 19.38 6.58
C ILE A 146 -2.84 19.26 8.09
N ALA A 147 -2.67 18.05 8.65
CA ALA A 147 -2.58 17.87 10.09
C ALA A 147 -1.33 18.51 10.72
N GLU A 148 -0.22 18.61 9.97
CA GLU A 148 1.00 19.30 10.40
C GLU A 148 0.84 20.83 10.41
N LEU A 149 0.27 21.40 9.34
CA LEU A 149 0.21 22.85 9.14
C LEU A 149 -1.11 23.51 9.58
N GLN A 150 -2.16 22.71 9.82
CA GLN A 150 -3.49 23.17 10.17
C GLN A 150 -4.05 24.22 9.19
N LYS A 151 -3.80 24.01 7.89
CA LYS A 151 -4.32 24.82 6.79
C LYS A 151 -4.43 23.99 5.52
N ASP A 152 -5.12 24.52 4.51
CA ASP A 152 -5.13 23.94 3.17
C ASP A 152 -3.73 23.96 2.54
N VAL A 153 -3.45 22.92 1.74
CA VAL A 153 -2.13 22.67 1.14
C VAL A 153 -2.24 22.33 -0.34
N MET A 154 -1.24 22.77 -1.09
CA MET A 154 -1.02 22.42 -2.49
C MET A 154 -0.10 21.20 -2.60
N PHE A 155 -0.04 20.55 -3.76
CA PHE A 155 0.81 19.36 -3.97
C PHE A 155 2.28 19.62 -3.62
N VAL A 156 2.81 20.80 -3.96
CA VAL A 156 4.20 21.18 -3.65
C VAL A 156 4.48 21.15 -2.15
N ASP A 157 3.49 21.45 -1.31
CA ASP A 157 3.66 21.46 0.14
C ASP A 157 3.81 20.04 0.74
N PHE A 158 3.25 19.02 0.10
CA PHE A 158 3.26 17.63 0.60
C PHE A 158 3.96 16.62 -0.32
N ALA A 159 4.64 17.10 -1.37
CA ALA A 159 5.37 16.25 -2.30
C ALA A 159 6.43 15.40 -1.57
N GLY A 160 7.10 15.96 -0.57
CA GLY A 160 8.06 15.23 0.27
C GLY A 160 7.41 14.03 0.97
N GLU A 161 6.26 14.24 1.63
CA GLU A 161 5.51 13.18 2.29
C GLU A 161 5.01 12.12 1.30
N PHE A 162 4.61 12.52 0.09
CA PHE A 162 4.22 11.61 -0.99
C PHE A 162 5.38 10.69 -1.39
N PHE A 163 6.56 11.25 -1.69
CA PHE A 163 7.74 10.45 -2.06
C PHE A 163 8.26 9.60 -0.90
N LEU A 164 8.16 10.08 0.34
CA LEU A 164 8.52 9.27 1.52
C LEU A 164 7.58 8.08 1.67
N LEU A 165 6.26 8.25 1.50
CA LEU A 165 5.32 7.13 1.54
C LEU A 165 5.56 6.14 0.39
N TRP A 166 5.92 6.64 -0.79
CA TRP A 166 6.18 5.81 -1.98
C TRP A 166 7.51 5.04 -1.91
N PHE A 167 8.61 5.70 -1.51
CA PHE A 167 9.94 5.09 -1.37
C PHE A 167 10.08 4.33 -0.04
N PHE A 168 9.23 3.33 0.13
CA PHE A 168 9.31 2.38 1.22
C PHE A 168 10.61 1.54 1.12
N PRO A 169 11.34 1.24 2.23
CA PRO A 169 11.01 1.54 3.63
C PRO A 169 11.57 2.87 4.17
N ILE A 170 12.34 3.62 3.38
CA ILE A 170 13.06 4.83 3.81
C ILE A 170 12.11 5.84 4.44
N GLY A 171 10.90 5.96 3.89
CA GLY A 171 9.83 6.80 4.42
C GLY A 171 9.53 6.65 5.91
N ILE A 172 9.63 5.42 6.46
CA ILE A 172 9.25 5.14 7.85
C ILE A 172 10.09 5.97 8.83
N TRP A 173 11.39 6.15 8.56
CA TRP A 173 12.29 6.88 9.45
C TRP A 173 11.98 8.36 9.55
N PHE A 174 11.44 8.96 8.49
CA PHE A 174 11.11 10.38 8.46
C PHE A 174 9.64 10.62 8.84
N LEU A 175 8.73 9.79 8.33
CA LEU A 175 7.30 9.95 8.55
C LEU A 175 6.89 9.54 9.96
N GLN A 176 7.35 8.39 10.47
CA GLN A 176 6.84 7.90 11.75
C GLN A 176 7.15 8.85 12.92
N PRO A 177 8.38 9.41 13.07
CA PRO A 177 8.64 10.41 14.11
C PRO A 177 7.82 11.69 13.93
N LYS A 178 7.59 12.12 12.68
CA LYS A 178 6.73 13.27 12.38
C LYS A 178 5.30 13.01 12.83
N ILE A 179 4.73 11.85 12.48
CA ILE A 179 3.38 11.44 12.89
C ILE A 179 3.26 11.42 14.41
N ASN A 180 4.22 10.82 15.12
CA ASN A 180 4.20 10.78 16.58
C ASN A 180 4.15 12.19 17.20
N ARG A 181 4.95 13.14 16.68
CA ARG A 181 4.92 14.55 17.14
C ARG A 181 3.58 15.23 16.88
N ILE A 182 2.97 14.98 15.71
CA ILE A 182 1.63 15.50 15.39
C ILE A 182 0.63 14.92 16.39
N MET A 183 0.73 13.62 16.71
CA MET A 183 -0.13 12.94 17.67
C MET A 183 0.00 13.50 19.09
N GLU A 184 1.21 13.73 19.59
CA GLU A 184 1.49 14.23 20.95
C GLU A 184 0.98 15.66 21.20
N LYS A 185 1.09 16.56 20.23
CA LYS A 185 0.68 17.98 20.35
C LYS A 185 -0.81 18.21 20.63
N THR A 186 -1.63 17.18 20.61
CA THR A 186 -3.09 17.27 20.76
C THR A 186 -3.61 16.51 21.99
N ASP A 187 -2.76 15.75 22.68
CA ASP A 187 -3.14 15.09 23.95
C ASP A 187 -2.99 16.04 25.18
N HIS A 188 -2.76 17.34 24.94
CA HIS A 188 -2.69 18.43 25.93
C HIS A 188 -3.71 19.51 25.60
#